data_AF-A0AAV9UEL5-F1
#
_entry.id   AF-A0AAV9UEL5-F1
#
_cell.length_a   1.000
_cell.length_b   1.000
_cell.length_c   1.000
_cell.angle_alpha   90.00
_cell.angle_beta   90.00
_cell.angle_gamma   90.00
#
_symmetry.space_group_name_H-M   'P 1'
#
loop_
_entity.id
_entity.type
_entity.pdbx_description
1 polymer ?
#
loop_
_entity_poly.entity_id
_entity_poly.type
_entity_poly.pdbx_seq_one_letter_code
_entity_poly.pdbx_strand_id
1 'polypeptide(L)'
;MLTNQVLLFKDTYNSIISRRRERRISENRYEELKRGAEKILARICMERAMEWLEEWMETKNNGKLAVRLRKMRDKIDDVDNSYDEQGCKIWQKVIERAPAIDDLIELILGEDVNPNIPDAIAEQLEMFKELDRLP
;
A
#
# COMPACT_ATOMS: atom_id res chain seq x y z
N MET A 1 11.60 2.69 8.86
CA MET A 1 11.26 1.34 8.39
C MET A 1 10.69 1.36 6.97
N LEU A 2 9.49 1.93 6.74
CA LEU A 2 8.85 1.97 5.42
C LEU A 2 9.75 2.50 4.29
N THR A 3 10.49 3.60 4.53
CA THR A 3 11.45 4.14 3.55
C THR A 3 12.51 3.12 3.11
N ASN A 4 13.02 2.31 4.03
CA ASN A 4 14.05 1.30 3.72
C ASN A 4 13.45 0.13 2.94
N GLN A 5 12.20 -0.26 3.23
CA GLN A 5 11.50 -1.32 2.52
C GLN A 5 11.11 -0.89 1.09
N VAL A 6 10.71 0.36 0.90
CA VAL A 6 10.45 0.95 -0.42
C VAL A 6 11.75 1.03 -1.24
N LEU A 7 12.87 1.42 -0.63
CA LEU A 7 14.18 1.39 -1.28
C LEU A 7 14.63 -0.04 -1.63
N LEU A 8 14.43 -1.00 -0.72
CA LEU A 8 14.74 -2.40 -0.97
C LEU A 8 13.90 -2.99 -2.12
N PHE A 9 12.61 -2.64 -2.19
CA PHE A 9 11.77 -3.00 -3.32
C PHE A 9 12.33 -2.41 -4.61
N LYS A 10 12.67 -1.12 -4.61
CA LYS A 10 13.28 -0.43 -5.74
C LYS A 10 14.50 -1.17 -6.27
N ASP A 11 15.42 -1.55 -5.39
CA ASP A 11 16.65 -2.27 -5.74
C ASP A 11 16.36 -3.69 -6.25
N THR A 12 15.44 -4.39 -5.59
CA THR A 12 15.01 -5.74 -5.98
C THR A 12 14.38 -5.72 -7.38
N TYR A 13 13.50 -4.77 -7.63
CA TYR A 13 12.80 -4.61 -8.90
C TYR A 13 13.77 -4.21 -10.04
N ASN A 14 14.69 -3.28 -9.78
CA ASN A 14 15.77 -2.94 -10.70
C ASN A 14 16.63 -4.15 -11.07
N SER A 15 16.93 -5.02 -10.10
CA SER A 15 17.67 -6.26 -10.33
C SER A 15 16.89 -7.21 -11.25
N ILE A 16 15.58 -7.36 -11.02
CA ILE A 16 14.69 -8.19 -11.85
C ILE A 16 14.62 -7.66 -13.29
N ILE A 17 14.41 -6.35 -13.49
CA ILE A 17 14.44 -5.72 -14.83
C ILE A 17 15.79 -5.94 -15.51
N SER A 18 16.89 -5.71 -14.79
CA SER A 18 18.23 -5.84 -15.35
C SER A 18 18.48 -7.26 -15.85
N ARG A 19 18.13 -8.27 -15.04
CA ARG A 19 18.22 -9.68 -15.42
C ARG A 19 17.33 -10.02 -16.62
N ARG A 20 16.14 -9.42 -16.73
CA ARG A 20 15.25 -9.60 -17.90
C ARG A 20 15.86 -8.97 -19.16
N ARG A 21 16.39 -7.75 -19.09
CA ARG A 21 17.08 -7.05 -20.19
C ARG A 21 18.29 -7.85 -20.70
N GLU A 22 19.06 -8.42 -19.79
CA GLU A 22 20.18 -9.31 -20.10
C GLU A 22 19.74 -10.71 -20.60
N ARG A 23 18.43 -10.96 -20.72
CA ARG A 23 17.82 -12.24 -21.10
C ARG A 23 18.21 -13.41 -20.20
N ARG A 24 18.63 -13.13 -18.96
CA ARG A 24 19.03 -14.13 -17.95
C ARG A 24 17.84 -14.82 -17.28
N ILE A 25 16.62 -14.30 -17.49
CA ILE A 25 15.38 -14.91 -17.04
C ILE A 25 14.33 -14.86 -18.16
N SER A 26 13.46 -15.87 -18.21
CA SER A 26 12.33 -15.92 -19.16
C SER A 26 11.27 -14.88 -18.83
N GLU A 27 10.38 -14.58 -19.79
CA GLU A 27 9.24 -13.65 -19.58
C GLU A 27 8.36 -14.12 -18.43
N ASN A 28 7.99 -15.42 -18.43
CA ASN A 28 7.18 -16.01 -17.35
C ASN A 28 7.85 -15.86 -15.98
N ARG A 29 9.18 -16.05 -15.91
CA ARG A 29 9.92 -15.91 -14.65
C ARG A 29 10.04 -14.45 -14.21
N TYR A 30 10.16 -13.53 -15.15
CA TYR A 30 10.15 -12.09 -14.87
C TYR A 30 8.81 -11.67 -14.28
N GLU A 31 7.70 -12.04 -14.93
CA GLU A 31 6.34 -11.72 -14.44
C GLU A 31 6.05 -12.33 -13.06
N GLU A 32 6.52 -13.56 -12.80
CA GLU A 32 6.39 -14.19 -11.49
C GLU A 32 7.14 -13.41 -10.39
N LEU A 33 8.40 -13.04 -10.65
CA LEU A 33 9.22 -12.29 -9.69
C LEU A 33 8.70 -10.87 -9.48
N LYS A 34 8.26 -10.20 -10.56
CA LYS A 34 7.61 -8.88 -10.53
C LYS A 34 6.40 -8.90 -9.59
N ARG A 35 5.45 -9.82 -9.83
CA ARG A 35 4.25 -9.98 -9.01
C ARG A 35 4.57 -10.33 -7.56
N GLY A 36 5.57 -11.17 -7.33
CA GLY A 36 6.04 -11.51 -5.98
C GLY A 36 6.52 -10.29 -5.20
N ALA A 37 7.38 -9.46 -5.82
CA ALA A 37 7.88 -8.24 -5.21
C ALA A 37 6.76 -7.24 -4.89
N GLU A 38 5.83 -7.03 -5.84
CA GLU A 38 4.68 -6.13 -5.64
C GLU A 38 3.77 -6.60 -4.49
N LYS A 39 3.54 -7.91 -4.36
CA LYS A 39 2.75 -8.48 -3.26
C LYS A 39 3.39 -8.23 -1.90
N ILE A 40 4.71 -8.37 -1.81
CA ILE A 40 5.46 -8.14 -0.56
C ILE A 40 5.36 -6.67 -0.17
N LEU A 41 5.61 -5.75 -1.11
CA LEU A 41 5.55 -4.32 -0.81
C LEU A 41 4.12 -3.89 -0.43
N ALA A 42 3.10 -4.37 -1.15
CA ALA A 42 1.71 -4.09 -0.79
C ALA A 42 1.35 -4.58 0.62
N ARG A 43 1.81 -5.77 1.02
CA ARG A 43 1.62 -6.29 2.39
C ARG A 43 2.23 -5.36 3.44
N ILE A 44 3.47 -4.93 3.24
CA ILE A 44 4.17 -4.01 4.15
C ILE A 44 3.42 -2.68 4.28
N CYS A 45 2.95 -2.14 3.15
CA CYS A 45 2.19 -0.89 3.13
C CYS A 45 0.85 -1.03 3.86
N MET A 46 0.18 -2.17 3.71
CA MET A 46 -1.04 -2.50 4.44
C MET A 46 -0.80 -2.60 5.95
N GLU A 47 0.22 -3.37 6.38
CA GLU A 47 0.62 -3.48 7.79
C GLU A 47 0.87 -2.10 8.39
N ARG A 48 1.60 -1.23 7.68
CA ARG A 48 1.89 0.12 8.15
C ARG A 48 0.66 1.03 8.20
N ALA A 49 -0.26 0.88 7.24
CA ALA A 49 -1.52 1.61 7.26
C ALA A 49 -2.37 1.20 8.46
N MET A 50 -2.46 -0.10 8.75
CA MET A 50 -3.18 -0.63 9.90
C MET A 50 -2.60 -0.13 11.23
N GLU A 51 -1.27 -0.15 11.39
CA GLU A 51 -0.63 0.43 12.59
C GLU A 51 -1.00 1.90 12.80
N TRP A 52 -1.07 2.69 11.72
CA TRP A 52 -1.48 4.08 11.83
C TRP A 52 -2.99 4.24 12.10
N LEU A 53 -3.82 3.30 11.65
CA LEU A 53 -5.24 3.26 11.96
C LEU A 53 -5.50 2.90 13.43
N GLU A 54 -4.73 1.98 13.99
CA GLU A 54 -4.74 1.69 15.42
C GLU A 54 -4.30 2.91 16.24
N GLU A 55 -3.20 3.56 15.86
CA GLU A 55 -2.74 4.83 16.48
C GLU A 55 -3.85 5.91 16.41
N TRP A 56 -4.61 5.95 15.32
CA TRP A 56 -5.75 6.86 15.18
C TRP A 56 -6.93 6.49 16.07
N MET A 57 -7.29 5.22 16.17
CA MET A 57 -8.37 4.76 17.04
C MET A 57 -8.13 5.16 18.49
N GLU A 58 -6.87 5.12 18.93
CA GLU A 58 -6.43 5.51 20.27
C GLU A 58 -6.35 7.03 20.47
N THR A 59 -5.83 7.77 19.49
CA THR A 59 -5.48 9.20 19.70
C THR A 59 -6.47 10.19 19.08
N LYS A 60 -7.37 9.73 18.20
CA LYS A 60 -8.29 10.53 17.39
C LYS A 60 -7.61 11.70 16.65
N ASN A 61 -6.31 11.56 16.32
CA ASN A 61 -5.57 12.58 15.59
C ASN A 61 -5.68 12.36 14.07
N ASN A 62 -6.82 12.77 13.51
CA ASN A 62 -7.20 12.51 12.13
C ASN A 62 -6.16 13.11 11.15
N GLY A 63 -5.87 14.41 11.24
CA GLY A 63 -5.06 15.11 10.23
C GLY A 63 -3.63 14.56 10.06
N LYS A 64 -2.96 14.17 11.15
CA LYS A 64 -1.59 13.64 11.09
C LYS A 64 -1.56 12.25 10.43
N LEU A 65 -2.57 11.42 10.67
CA LEU A 65 -2.74 10.12 10.03
C LEU A 65 -2.87 10.27 8.52
N ALA A 66 -3.82 11.09 8.06
CA ALA A 66 -4.10 11.17 6.63
C ALA A 66 -2.95 11.78 5.82
N VAL A 67 -2.22 12.74 6.40
CA VAL A 67 -0.99 13.25 5.78
C VAL A 67 0.08 12.15 5.64
N ARG A 68 0.21 11.24 6.62
CA ARG A 68 1.15 10.11 6.54
C ARG A 68 0.72 9.09 5.48
N LEU A 69 -0.58 8.76 5.43
CA LEU A 69 -1.15 7.86 4.43
C LEU A 69 -1.01 8.40 3.02
N ARG A 70 -1.34 9.68 2.78
CA ARG A 70 -1.15 10.34 1.48
C ARG A 70 0.32 10.35 1.04
N LYS A 71 1.24 10.72 1.94
CA LYS A 71 2.69 10.67 1.64
C LYS A 71 3.19 9.25 1.36
N MET A 72 2.58 8.23 1.95
CA MET A 72 2.89 6.85 1.65
C MET A 72 2.40 6.46 0.26
N ARG A 73 1.14 6.77 -0.08
CA ARG A 73 0.57 6.57 -1.42
C ARG A 73 1.45 7.24 -2.48
N ASP A 74 1.71 8.53 -2.33
CA ASP A 74 2.45 9.31 -3.33
C ASP A 74 3.86 8.74 -3.55
N LYS A 75 4.53 8.26 -2.48
CA LYS A 75 5.84 7.58 -2.61
C LYS A 75 5.74 6.25 -3.34
N ILE A 76 4.67 5.51 -3.14
CA ILE A 76 4.47 4.22 -3.81
C ILE A 76 4.16 4.49 -5.28
N ASP A 77 3.34 5.50 -5.59
CA ASP A 77 3.03 5.96 -6.94
C ASP A 77 4.29 6.41 -7.69
N ASP A 78 5.16 7.21 -7.07
CA ASP A 78 6.46 7.60 -7.65
C ASP A 78 7.33 6.37 -8.00
N VAL A 79 7.32 5.37 -7.13
CA VAL A 79 8.09 4.13 -7.32
C VAL A 79 7.46 3.30 -8.43
N ASP A 80 6.14 3.09 -8.40
CA ASP A 80 5.44 2.28 -9.39
C ASP A 80 5.50 2.89 -10.79
N ASN A 81 5.27 4.20 -10.92
CA ASN A 81 5.36 4.92 -12.20
C ASN A 81 6.79 4.91 -12.78
N SER A 82 7.82 4.78 -11.95
CA SER A 82 9.19 4.60 -12.45
C SER A 82 9.44 3.24 -13.12
N TYR A 83 8.45 2.34 -13.04
CA TYR A 83 8.55 0.92 -13.37
C TYR A 83 7.40 0.36 -14.22
N ASP A 84 6.25 1.04 -14.25
CA ASP A 84 5.05 0.69 -15.01
C ASP A 84 4.31 1.99 -15.38
N GLU A 85 3.95 2.18 -16.65
CA GLU A 85 3.24 3.40 -17.09
C GLU A 85 1.74 3.35 -16.74
N GLN A 86 1.23 2.22 -16.25
CA GLN A 86 -0.18 2.01 -15.90
C GLN A 86 -0.47 2.29 -14.41
N GLY A 87 -0.11 3.48 -13.92
CA GLY A 87 -0.47 3.95 -12.58
C GLY A 87 -0.05 3.05 -11.41
N CYS A 88 -0.50 3.39 -10.19
CA CYS A 88 -0.06 2.73 -8.96
C CYS A 88 -0.78 1.39 -8.67
N LYS A 89 -0.33 0.29 -9.28
CA LYS A 89 -0.75 -1.09 -9.01
C LYS A 89 -0.46 -1.54 -7.59
N ILE A 90 0.64 -1.09 -6.99
CA ILE A 90 1.00 -1.48 -5.61
C ILE A 90 -0.02 -0.87 -4.63
N TRP A 91 -0.34 0.43 -4.78
CA TRP A 91 -1.36 1.07 -3.97
C TRP A 91 -2.76 0.52 -4.24
N GLN A 92 -3.08 0.20 -5.50
CA GLN A 92 -4.33 -0.47 -5.84
C GLN A 92 -4.49 -1.78 -5.06
N LYS A 93 -3.45 -2.62 -4.95
CA LYS A 93 -3.50 -3.87 -4.15
C LYS A 93 -3.67 -3.60 -2.64
N VAL A 94 -3.18 -2.46 -2.15
CA VAL A 94 -3.41 -2.02 -0.77
C VAL A 94 -4.88 -1.66 -0.58
N ILE A 95 -5.49 -0.90 -1.49
CA ILE A 95 -6.92 -0.52 -1.44
C ILE A 95 -7.83 -1.72 -1.67
N GLU A 96 -7.54 -2.60 -2.64
CA GLU A 96 -8.34 -3.82 -2.90
C GLU A 96 -8.45 -4.71 -1.68
N ARG A 97 -7.39 -4.73 -0.87
CA ARG A 97 -7.41 -5.42 0.41
C ARG A 97 -8.09 -4.56 1.43
N ALA A 98 -7.68 -3.30 1.60
CA ALA A 98 -8.12 -2.36 2.62
C ALA A 98 -8.75 -1.08 2.03
N PRO A 99 -10.02 -1.16 1.57
CA PRO A 99 -10.67 -0.06 0.86
C PRO A 99 -10.87 1.18 1.74
N ALA A 100 -11.13 0.98 3.04
CA ALA A 100 -11.21 2.05 4.03
C ALA A 100 -10.00 3.00 4.05
N ILE A 101 -8.80 2.57 3.62
CA ILE A 101 -7.61 3.44 3.63
C ILE A 101 -7.79 4.64 2.71
N ASP A 102 -8.36 4.45 1.53
CA ASP A 102 -8.55 5.54 0.57
C ASP A 102 -9.65 6.48 1.07
N ASP A 103 -10.76 5.90 1.55
CA ASP A 103 -11.85 6.63 2.21
C ASP A 103 -11.33 7.47 3.39
N LEU A 104 -10.36 6.97 4.17
CA LEU A 104 -9.73 7.69 5.28
C LEU A 104 -8.86 8.86 4.83
N ILE A 105 -8.11 8.70 3.73
CA ILE A 105 -7.33 9.79 3.15
C ILE A 105 -8.28 10.90 2.69
N GLU A 106 -9.33 10.54 1.96
CA GLU A 106 -10.31 11.50 1.42
C GLU A 106 -11.16 12.14 2.51
N LEU A 107 -11.67 11.37 3.47
CA LEU A 107 -12.50 11.86 4.58
C LEU A 107 -11.76 12.89 5.45
N ILE A 108 -10.49 12.63 5.75
CA ILE A 108 -9.74 13.44 6.71
C ILE A 108 -9.12 14.67 6.05
N LEU A 109 -8.64 14.55 4.81
CA LEU A 109 -8.06 15.68 4.08
C LEU A 109 -9.13 16.51 3.37
N GLY A 110 -10.32 15.93 3.16
CA GLY A 110 -11.52 16.55 2.62
C GLY A 110 -11.44 16.82 1.11
N GLU A 111 -12.49 16.40 0.39
CA GLU A 111 -13.55 17.34 0.04
C GLU A 111 -14.89 16.78 0.60
N ASP A 112 -15.41 17.39 1.67
CA ASP A 112 -16.73 17.15 2.31
C ASP A 112 -17.05 15.83 3.06
N VAL A 113 -16.71 15.86 4.36
CA VAL A 113 -17.51 15.44 5.54
C VAL A 113 -18.63 14.40 5.29
N ASN A 114 -18.30 13.10 5.32
CA ASN A 114 -19.30 12.05 5.51
C ASN A 114 -19.27 11.55 6.99
N PRO A 115 -20.29 11.87 7.80
CA PRO A 115 -20.34 11.53 9.22
C PRO A 115 -20.65 10.05 9.53
N ASN A 116 -20.98 9.21 8.54
CA ASN A 116 -21.35 7.80 8.75
C ASN A 116 -20.19 6.81 8.69
N ILE A 117 -18.95 7.28 8.51
CA ILE A 117 -17.78 6.45 8.26
C ILE A 117 -17.13 5.76 9.50
N PRO A 118 -17.30 6.21 10.77
CA PRO A 118 -16.64 5.58 11.92
C PRO A 118 -16.96 4.08 12.08
N ASP A 119 -18.21 3.69 11.84
CA ASP A 119 -18.67 2.31 12.04
C ASP A 119 -18.26 1.39 10.89
N ALA A 120 -18.31 1.88 9.64
CA ALA A 120 -17.87 1.14 8.46
C ALA A 120 -16.36 0.87 8.47
N ILE A 121 -15.55 1.83 8.94
CA ILE A 121 -14.10 1.61 9.14
C ILE A 121 -13.87 0.61 10.26
N ALA A 122 -14.62 0.68 11.36
CA ALA A 122 -14.48 -0.26 12.47
C ALA A 122 -14.79 -1.70 12.05
N GLU A 123 -15.86 -1.93 11.28
CA GLU A 123 -16.19 -3.25 10.71
C GLU A 123 -15.11 -3.74 9.74
N GLN A 124 -14.63 -2.87 8.84
CA GLN A 124 -13.59 -3.25 7.88
C GLN A 124 -12.24 -3.52 8.57
N LEU A 125 -11.89 -2.78 9.63
CA LEU A 125 -10.72 -3.05 10.47
C LEU A 125 -10.78 -4.39 11.20
N GLU A 126 -11.97 -4.81 11.64
CA GLU A 126 -12.16 -6.17 12.19
C GLU A 126 -12.00 -7.23 11.10
N MET A 127 -12.51 -7.01 9.88
CA MET A 127 -12.27 -7.92 8.75
C MET A 127 -10.76 -8.07 8.42
N PHE A 128 -9.95 -7.03 8.61
CA PHE A 128 -8.48 -7.14 8.42
C PHE A 128 -7.80 -8.03 9.45
N LYS A 129 -8.23 -7.98 10.71
CA LYS A 129 -7.72 -8.86 11.76
C LYS A 129 -8.02 -10.33 11.47
N GLU A 130 -9.10 -10.61 10.74
CA GLU A 130 -9.43 -11.96 10.28
C GLU A 130 -8.62 -12.39 9.05
N LEU A 131 -8.32 -11.48 8.13
CA LEU A 131 -7.45 -11.73 6.97
C LEU A 131 -5.99 -12.05 7.36
N ASP A 132 -5.47 -11.45 8.44
CA ASP A 132 -4.13 -11.74 8.97
C ASP A 132 -4.04 -13.13 9.66
N ARG A 133 -5.19 -13.79 9.89
CA ARG A 133 -5.30 -15.16 10.43
C ARG A 133 -5.48 -16.23 9.36
N LEU A 134 -5.58 -15.86 8.09
CA LEU A 134 -5.64 -16.83 7.00
C LEU A 134 -4.21 -17.31 6.66
N PRO A 135 -4.01 -18.64 6.50
CA PRO A 135 -2.69 -19.25 6.34
C PRO A 135 -1.95 -18.86 5.05
#